data_AF-A0A1T8Q9D1-F1
#
_entry.id   AF-A0A1T8Q9D1-F1
#
_cell.length_a   1.000
_cell.length_b   1.000
_cell.length_c   1.000
_cell.angle_alpha   90.00
_cell.angle_beta   90.00
_cell.angle_gamma   90.00
#
_symmetry.space_group_name_H-M   'P 1'
#
loop_
_entity.id
_entity.type
_entity.pdbx_description
1 polymer ?
#
loop_
_entity_poly.entity_id
_entity_poly.type
_entity_poly.pdbx_seq_one_letter_code
_entity_poly.pdbx_strand_id
1 'polypeptide(L)'
;MIQSVTRPLGTPLEHSSFTYTMGTMGTKINELIPFLTDLTDRFTQMADITDRMATLMRQQQELTGQQAGASHISLKGAQELKDVTVTMRDTLANFDDQFRPLRNYFYWEPHCADIPMCWAMRSLFDMTDQVDSMTDAVDDSLKAAVIQDAVTPQLVEVIGKSAAELDNMRKVVLTEQSTMRPMLTQMNELGRQMMDLGYAFDSSKNDEFFYLPPEAFDNPYFQIDLKYFVSPDGKSARYMIYHDGEALSPEGIDHAQAYLPAAKEALKGTTLAGSRVYLGGAAATYWDIQDATKTDLLIAAIAAFALIFLVMLLITRSVVAALVIVGTVAFSYSGAFGLSVLVWQHFLGIPLSWLNLPITFIILVAVGSDYNLLLISRYLEESKAGLNTGLIRAVANSGKVVTTAGIVFATTMMAMLSSDLLSVGQLGSIIGLGLLLDTLIVRSFITPAIARLLGPLFWWPRLIRSRPTPAQYR
;
A
#
# COMPACT_ATOMS: atom_id res chain seq x y z
N MET A 1 4.04 0.65 -16.19
CA MET A 1 2.91 0.64 -15.22
C MET A 1 2.39 -0.79 -15.03
N ILE A 2 2.02 -1.21 -13.81
CA ILE A 2 1.45 -2.55 -13.54
C ILE A 2 0.09 -2.38 -12.88
N GLN A 3 -0.95 -3.01 -13.43
CA GLN A 3 -2.29 -3.06 -12.84
C GLN A 3 -2.58 -4.43 -12.23
N SER A 4 -3.25 -4.43 -11.08
CA SER A 4 -3.62 -5.61 -10.31
C SER A 4 -4.87 -5.30 -9.48
N VAL A 5 -5.39 -6.30 -8.75
CA VAL A 5 -6.51 -6.08 -7.79
C VAL A 5 -6.17 -5.04 -6.71
N THR A 6 -4.90 -4.94 -6.32
CA THR A 6 -4.43 -3.96 -5.32
C THR A 6 -4.04 -2.62 -5.95
N ARG A 7 -4.01 -2.54 -7.30
CA ARG A 7 -3.62 -1.38 -8.09
C ARG A 7 -4.41 -1.30 -9.40
N PRO A 8 -5.76 -1.18 -9.36
CA PRO A 8 -6.57 -1.26 -10.57
C PRO A 8 -6.22 -0.17 -11.58
N LEU A 9 -5.81 1.03 -11.10
CA LEU A 9 -5.40 2.16 -11.93
C LEU A 9 -3.88 2.30 -12.08
N GLY A 10 -3.10 1.32 -11.62
CA GLY A 10 -1.63 1.36 -11.63
C GLY A 10 -0.99 2.08 -10.45
N THR A 11 -1.79 2.69 -9.57
CA THR A 11 -1.38 3.19 -8.25
C THR A 11 -1.98 2.32 -7.14
N PRO A 12 -1.33 2.21 -5.97
CA PRO A 12 -1.94 1.57 -4.79
C PRO A 12 -3.32 2.12 -4.47
N LEU A 13 -4.17 1.25 -3.92
CA LEU A 13 -5.46 1.64 -3.38
C LEU A 13 -5.27 2.70 -2.29
N GLU A 14 -6.16 3.67 -2.23
CA GLU A 14 -6.18 4.62 -1.12
C GLU A 14 -6.41 3.86 0.19
N HIS A 15 -5.79 4.35 1.26
CA HIS A 15 -5.94 3.80 2.61
C HIS A 15 -5.42 2.37 2.79
N SER A 16 -4.64 1.87 1.83
CA SER A 16 -4.11 0.51 1.81
C SER A 16 -2.67 0.39 2.28
N SER A 17 -2.20 1.34 3.10
CA SER A 17 -0.88 1.27 3.73
C SER A 17 -0.98 0.97 5.22
N PHE A 18 0.01 0.26 5.75
CA PHE A 18 0.11 -0.02 7.17
C PHE A 18 0.20 1.27 7.99
N THR A 19 0.96 2.24 7.50
CA THR A 19 1.11 3.58 8.08
C THR A 19 -0.20 4.37 8.10
N TYR A 20 -1.03 4.25 7.06
CA TYR A 20 -2.37 4.84 7.08
C TYR A 20 -3.23 4.21 8.18
N THR A 21 -3.16 2.89 8.34
CA THR A 21 -3.87 2.18 9.42
C THR A 21 -3.39 2.61 10.81
N MET A 22 -2.10 2.94 10.98
CA MET A 22 -1.62 3.58 12.21
C MET A 22 -2.19 5.00 12.35
N GLY A 23 -2.32 5.76 11.27
CA GLY A 23 -2.97 7.08 11.26
C GLY A 23 -4.42 7.05 11.74
N THR A 24 -5.18 5.99 11.44
CA THR A 24 -6.55 5.82 11.97
C THR A 24 -6.60 5.53 13.47
N MET A 25 -5.49 5.07 14.08
CA MET A 25 -5.40 5.07 15.55
C MET A 25 -5.25 6.50 16.09
N GLY A 26 -4.50 7.35 15.38
CA GLY A 26 -4.40 8.78 15.67
C GLY A 26 -5.74 9.51 15.63
N THR A 27 -6.58 9.20 14.63
CA THR A 27 -7.94 9.76 14.56
C THR A 27 -8.80 9.37 15.76
N LYS A 28 -8.77 8.08 16.16
CA LYS A 28 -9.49 7.59 17.35
C LYS A 28 -9.00 8.23 18.66
N ILE A 29 -7.68 8.43 18.80
CA ILE A 29 -7.13 9.15 19.95
C ILE A 29 -7.70 10.58 19.97
N ASN A 30 -7.64 11.27 18.83
CA ASN A 30 -8.11 12.65 18.72
C ASN A 30 -9.62 12.79 18.98
N GLU A 31 -10.44 11.81 18.55
CA GLU A 31 -11.87 11.76 18.86
C GLU A 31 -12.16 11.60 20.37
N LEU A 32 -11.27 10.93 21.11
CA LEU A 32 -11.40 10.74 22.56
C LEU A 32 -10.96 11.97 23.37
N ILE A 33 -10.03 12.78 22.87
CA ILE A 33 -9.47 13.95 23.58
C ILE A 33 -10.55 14.94 24.07
N PRO A 34 -11.56 15.34 23.29
CA PRO A 34 -12.62 16.24 23.76
C PRO A 34 -13.36 15.69 24.97
N PHE A 35 -13.64 14.39 25.00
CA PHE A 35 -14.31 13.74 26.12
C PHE A 35 -13.46 13.78 27.41
N LEU A 36 -12.17 13.48 27.29
CA LEU A 36 -11.24 13.54 28.43
C LEU A 36 -10.99 14.99 28.89
N THR A 37 -11.02 15.94 27.97
CA THR A 37 -10.91 17.37 28.27
C THR A 37 -12.12 17.85 29.06
N ASP A 38 -13.35 17.50 28.64
CA ASP A 38 -14.58 17.79 29.40
C ASP A 38 -14.51 17.20 30.81
N LEU A 39 -14.07 15.94 30.94
CA LEU A 39 -13.89 15.29 32.23
C LEU A 39 -12.87 16.04 33.11
N THR A 40 -11.78 16.54 32.52
CA THR A 40 -10.76 17.33 33.24
C THR A 40 -11.31 18.70 33.66
N ASP A 41 -12.12 19.34 32.83
CA ASP A 41 -12.74 20.63 33.15
C ASP A 41 -13.77 20.50 34.28
N ARG A 42 -14.48 19.36 34.38
CA ARG A 42 -15.36 19.05 35.53
C ARG A 42 -14.61 18.96 36.86
N PHE A 43 -13.35 18.55 36.89
CA PHE A 43 -12.55 18.61 38.13
C PHE A 43 -12.34 20.05 38.61
N THR A 44 -12.22 21.03 37.72
CA THR A 44 -12.19 22.46 38.08
C THR A 44 -13.47 22.86 38.79
N GLN A 45 -14.62 22.46 38.24
CA GLN A 45 -15.92 22.75 38.83
C GLN A 45 -16.04 22.11 40.22
N MET A 46 -15.53 20.89 40.39
CA MET A 46 -15.49 20.23 41.69
C MET A 46 -14.62 20.99 42.68
N ALA A 47 -13.43 21.45 42.28
CA ALA A 47 -12.56 22.26 43.12
C ALA A 47 -13.21 23.59 43.54
N ASP A 48 -13.93 24.26 42.65
CA ASP A 48 -14.67 25.50 42.94
C ASP A 48 -15.83 25.24 43.92
N ILE A 49 -16.55 24.13 43.76
CA ILE A 49 -17.62 23.74 44.70
C ILE A 49 -17.02 23.43 46.08
N THR A 50 -15.91 22.70 46.15
CA THR A 50 -15.21 22.39 47.40
C THR A 50 -14.70 23.66 48.09
N ASP A 51 -14.21 24.65 47.33
CA ASP A 51 -13.77 25.94 47.86
C ASP A 51 -14.92 26.73 48.52
N ARG A 52 -16.09 26.76 47.85
CA ARG A 52 -17.29 27.37 48.41
C ARG A 52 -17.74 26.66 49.68
N MET A 53 -17.71 25.32 49.70
CA MET A 53 -18.05 24.54 50.89
C MET A 53 -17.08 24.81 52.06
N ALA A 54 -15.77 24.89 51.79
CA ALA A 54 -14.77 25.20 52.81
C ALA A 54 -14.97 26.62 53.38
N THR A 55 -15.28 27.58 52.52
CA THR A 55 -15.56 28.97 52.93
C THR A 55 -16.81 29.05 53.80
N LEU A 56 -17.89 28.37 53.43
CA LEU A 56 -19.11 28.29 54.23
C LEU A 56 -18.86 27.62 55.59
N MET A 57 -18.05 26.55 55.64
CA MET A 57 -17.67 25.90 56.89
C MET A 57 -16.85 26.82 57.79
N ARG A 58 -15.93 27.62 57.25
CA ARG A 58 -15.18 28.63 58.03
C ARG A 58 -16.08 29.72 58.58
N GLN A 59 -17.05 30.19 57.78
CA GLN A 59 -18.05 31.15 58.25
C GLN A 59 -18.91 30.54 59.38
N GLN A 60 -19.29 29.27 59.25
CA GLN A 60 -20.01 28.55 60.30
C GLN A 60 -19.14 28.38 61.55
N GLN A 61 -17.85 28.12 61.41
CA GLN A 61 -16.89 28.03 62.51
C GLN A 61 -16.81 29.36 63.27
N GLU A 62 -16.70 30.48 62.55
CA GLU A 62 -16.63 31.82 63.15
C GLU A 62 -17.91 32.15 63.94
N LEU A 63 -19.08 31.91 63.35
CA LEU A 63 -20.37 32.11 64.02
C LEU A 63 -20.52 31.21 65.25
N THR A 64 -20.10 29.94 65.16
CA THR A 64 -20.12 29.00 66.30
C THR A 64 -19.11 29.42 67.37
N GLY A 65 -17.98 30.02 66.98
CA GLY A 65 -17.00 30.59 67.91
C GLY A 65 -17.55 31.79 68.68
N GLN A 66 -18.29 32.67 68.00
CA GLN A 66 -19.03 33.76 68.66
C GLN A 66 -20.08 33.20 69.64
N GLN A 67 -20.79 32.13 69.25
CA GLN A 67 -21.74 31.44 70.12
C GLN A 67 -21.06 30.76 71.32
N ALA A 68 -19.86 30.21 71.17
CA ALA A 68 -19.08 29.64 72.27
C ALA A 68 -18.69 30.73 73.27
N GLY A 69 -18.22 31.88 72.79
CA GLY A 69 -17.94 33.04 73.64
C GLY A 69 -19.17 33.54 74.39
N ALA A 70 -20.32 33.60 73.73
CA ALA A 70 -21.59 33.95 74.37
C ALA A 70 -22.06 32.89 75.38
N SER A 71 -21.85 31.60 75.11
CA SER A 71 -22.19 30.50 76.01
C SER A 71 -21.34 30.53 77.29
N HIS A 72 -20.05 30.88 77.18
CA HIS A 72 -19.17 31.06 78.32
C HIS A 72 -19.60 32.24 79.22
N ILE A 73 -20.00 33.35 78.60
CA ILE A 73 -20.58 34.49 79.32
C ILE A 73 -21.89 34.09 80.02
N SER A 74 -22.74 33.33 79.32
CA SER A 74 -24.01 32.81 79.87
C SER A 74 -23.78 31.87 81.06
N LEU A 75 -22.76 31.00 81.01
CA LEU A 75 -22.38 30.13 82.12
C LEU A 75 -21.96 30.94 83.36
N LYS A 76 -21.10 31.95 83.19
CA LYS A 76 -20.71 32.84 84.29
C LYS A 76 -21.91 33.58 84.89
N GLY A 77 -22.78 34.11 84.03
CA GLY A 77 -24.02 34.76 84.48
C GLY A 77 -24.97 33.79 85.21
N ALA A 78 -25.09 32.55 84.77
CA ALA A 78 -25.89 31.52 85.45
C ALA A 78 -25.28 31.08 86.79
N GLN A 79 -23.94 31.02 86.90
CA GLN A 79 -23.24 30.77 88.16
C GLN A 79 -23.46 31.91 89.15
N GLU A 80 -23.27 33.16 88.72
CA GLU A 80 -23.55 34.35 89.54
C GLU A 80 -25.03 34.39 89.97
N LEU A 81 -25.96 34.09 89.06
CA LEU A 81 -27.39 34.00 89.37
C LEU A 81 -27.66 32.92 90.43
N LYS A 82 -27.07 31.72 90.30
CA LYS A 82 -27.19 30.65 91.28
C LYS A 82 -26.67 31.07 92.65
N ASP A 83 -25.49 31.69 92.70
CA ASP A 83 -24.87 32.14 93.95
C ASP A 83 -25.76 33.18 94.65
N VAL A 84 -26.33 34.12 93.89
CA VAL A 84 -27.29 35.11 94.40
C VAL A 84 -28.61 34.47 94.83
N THR A 85 -29.18 33.54 94.06
CA THR A 85 -30.45 32.85 94.39
C THR A 85 -30.29 31.97 95.62
N VAL A 86 -29.18 31.25 95.77
CA VAL A 86 -28.88 30.46 96.98
C VAL A 86 -28.73 31.39 98.20
N THR A 87 -27.99 32.49 98.06
CA THR A 87 -27.86 33.47 99.15
C THR A 87 -29.22 34.09 99.54
N MET A 88 -30.08 34.38 98.55
CA MET A 88 -31.43 34.90 98.77
C MET A 88 -32.32 33.86 99.46
N ARG A 89 -32.28 32.60 99.02
CA ARG A 89 -32.97 31.47 99.64
C ARG A 89 -32.54 31.31 101.09
N ASP A 90 -31.24 31.30 101.37
CA ASP A 90 -30.72 31.15 102.74
C ASP A 90 -31.13 32.32 103.64
N THR A 91 -31.11 33.55 103.11
CA THR A 91 -31.57 34.75 103.85
C THR A 91 -33.07 34.67 104.13
N LEU A 92 -33.88 34.25 103.16
CA LEU A 92 -35.33 34.10 103.32
C LEU A 92 -35.70 32.92 104.24
N ALA A 93 -34.96 31.81 104.18
CA ALA A 93 -35.13 30.69 105.10
C ALA A 93 -34.82 31.11 106.55
N ASN A 94 -33.77 31.90 106.77
CA ASN A 94 -33.47 32.47 108.08
C ASN A 94 -34.58 33.42 108.58
N PHE A 95 -35.18 34.23 107.69
CA PHE A 95 -36.33 35.07 108.02
C PHE A 95 -37.58 34.24 108.35
N ASP A 96 -37.89 33.23 107.52
CA ASP A 96 -39.03 32.33 107.74
C ASP A 96 -38.92 31.59 109.08
N ASP A 97 -37.73 31.07 109.42
CA ASP A 97 -37.49 30.41 110.69
C ASP A 97 -37.73 31.33 111.90
N GLN A 98 -37.46 32.65 111.79
CA GLN A 98 -37.77 33.61 112.86
C GLN A 98 -39.27 33.93 112.98
N PHE A 99 -40.01 33.96 111.87
CA PHE A 99 -41.44 34.33 111.85
C PHE A 99 -42.41 33.14 111.82
N ARG A 100 -41.89 31.91 111.87
CA ARG A 100 -42.65 30.66 111.90
C ARG A 100 -43.81 30.62 112.91
N PRO A 101 -43.71 31.19 114.14
CA PRO A 101 -44.84 31.26 115.07
C PRO A 101 -46.02 32.11 114.56
N LEU A 102 -45.72 33.22 113.87
CA LEU A 102 -46.72 34.11 113.26
C LEU A 102 -47.35 33.48 112.01
N ARG A 103 -46.57 32.76 111.20
CA ARG A 103 -47.06 32.04 110.02
C ARG A 103 -48.11 30.98 110.38
N ASN A 104 -47.85 30.19 111.42
CA ASN A 104 -48.80 29.16 111.90
C ASN A 104 -50.13 29.77 112.39
N TYR A 105 -50.11 30.98 112.94
CA TYR A 105 -51.33 31.68 113.35
C TYR A 105 -52.23 32.01 112.15
N PHE A 106 -51.66 32.61 111.09
CA PHE A 106 -52.42 32.99 109.89
C PHE A 106 -52.94 31.79 109.08
N TYR A 107 -52.26 30.64 109.16
CA TYR A 107 -52.69 29.41 108.49
C TYR A 107 -53.81 28.65 109.23
N TRP A 108 -54.03 28.93 110.52
CA TRP A 108 -55.02 28.24 111.36
C TRP A 108 -56.43 28.88 111.32
N GLU A 109 -56.56 30.14 110.89
CA GLU A 109 -57.83 30.89 110.89
C GLU A 109 -58.68 30.63 109.61
N PRO A 110 -59.91 30.09 109.70
CA PRO A 110 -60.67 29.65 108.52
C PRO A 110 -61.12 30.75 107.54
N HIS A 111 -61.18 32.01 107.99
CA HIS A 111 -61.73 33.15 107.22
C HIS A 111 -60.66 34.10 106.67
N CYS A 112 -59.38 33.71 106.70
CA CYS A 112 -58.25 34.58 106.30
C CYS A 112 -58.26 34.97 104.81
N ALA A 113 -58.99 34.24 103.95
CA ALA A 113 -59.13 34.55 102.52
C ALA A 113 -59.97 35.82 102.24
N ASP A 114 -60.92 36.16 103.13
CA ASP A 114 -61.86 37.28 102.93
C ASP A 114 -61.35 38.60 103.55
N ILE A 115 -60.22 38.57 104.26
CA ILE A 115 -59.63 39.73 104.94
C ILE A 115 -58.40 40.22 104.15
N PRO A 116 -58.42 41.42 103.56
CA PRO A 116 -57.35 41.92 102.68
C PRO A 116 -55.95 41.88 103.30
N MET A 117 -55.83 42.19 104.59
CA MET A 117 -54.54 42.21 105.30
C MET A 117 -54.01 40.80 105.62
N CYS A 118 -54.90 39.85 105.89
CA CYS A 118 -54.53 38.46 106.21
C CYS A 118 -54.07 37.73 104.95
N TRP A 119 -54.78 37.92 103.84
CA TRP A 119 -54.38 37.40 102.53
C TRP A 119 -53.05 37.97 102.05
N ALA A 120 -52.79 39.26 102.24
CA ALA A 120 -51.51 39.88 101.88
C ALA A 120 -50.32 39.27 102.65
N MET A 121 -50.49 39.03 103.96
CA MET A 121 -49.46 38.39 104.78
C MET A 121 -49.27 36.91 104.43
N ARG A 122 -50.35 36.19 104.09
CA ARG A 122 -50.27 34.81 103.61
C ARG A 122 -49.55 34.71 102.27
N SER A 123 -49.90 35.58 101.31
CA SER A 123 -49.25 35.67 99.99
C SER A 123 -47.75 35.95 100.10
N LEU A 124 -47.31 36.74 101.08
CA LEU A 124 -45.90 36.97 101.39
C LEU A 124 -45.15 35.69 101.81
N PHE A 125 -45.79 34.78 102.56
CA PHE A 125 -45.19 33.49 102.92
C PHE A 125 -45.33 32.45 101.78
N ASP A 126 -46.40 32.48 101.00
CA ASP A 126 -46.52 31.63 99.80
C ASP A 126 -45.45 32.00 98.75
N MET A 127 -45.02 33.27 98.72
CA MET A 127 -43.89 33.73 97.91
C MET A 127 -42.55 33.17 98.41
N THR A 128 -42.36 32.94 99.71
CA THR A 128 -41.14 32.33 100.24
C THR A 128 -41.02 30.84 99.87
N ASP A 129 -42.14 30.12 99.81
CA ASP A 129 -42.17 28.71 99.39
C ASP A 129 -41.83 28.54 97.89
N GLN A 130 -42.08 29.55 97.05
CA GLN A 130 -41.72 29.53 95.62
C GLN A 130 -40.22 29.77 95.36
N VAL A 131 -39.43 30.14 96.37
CA VAL A 131 -37.98 30.37 96.20
C VAL A 131 -37.21 29.05 96.05
N ASP A 132 -37.72 27.96 96.64
CA ASP A 132 -37.15 26.62 96.49
C ASP A 132 -37.28 26.12 95.03
N SER A 133 -38.48 26.24 94.44
CA SER A 133 -38.71 25.86 93.03
C SER A 133 -37.94 26.75 92.04
N MET A 134 -37.74 28.02 92.38
CA MET A 134 -36.87 28.93 91.62
C MET A 134 -35.40 28.49 91.70
N THR A 135 -34.93 28.03 92.86
CA THR A 135 -33.55 27.56 93.05
C THR A 135 -33.28 26.29 92.23
N ASP A 136 -34.22 25.35 92.22
CA ASP A 136 -34.11 24.11 91.42
C ASP A 136 -34.10 24.41 89.91
N ALA A 137 -34.95 25.34 89.44
CA ALA A 137 -34.97 25.77 88.04
C ALA A 137 -33.67 26.46 87.62
N VAL A 138 -33.04 27.25 88.52
CA VAL A 138 -31.73 27.86 88.28
C VAL A 138 -30.62 26.82 88.25
N ASP A 139 -30.67 25.78 89.09
CA ASP A 139 -29.70 24.68 89.07
C ASP A 139 -29.76 23.86 87.78
N ASP A 140 -30.97 23.56 87.28
CA ASP A 140 -31.14 22.85 86.01
C ASP A 140 -30.71 23.72 84.80
N SER A 141 -30.99 25.02 84.84
CA SER A 141 -30.48 25.98 83.85
C SER A 141 -28.95 26.06 83.84
N LEU A 142 -28.33 26.02 85.02
CA LEU A 142 -26.87 25.98 85.15
C LEU A 142 -26.30 24.68 84.57
N LYS A 143 -26.89 23.51 84.86
CA LYS A 143 -26.47 22.23 84.28
C LYS A 143 -26.51 22.27 82.75
N ALA A 144 -27.57 22.84 82.17
CA ALA A 144 -27.67 23.03 80.72
C ALA A 144 -26.59 23.98 80.17
N ALA A 145 -26.32 25.10 80.86
CA ALA A 145 -25.28 26.05 80.48
C ALA A 145 -23.87 25.44 80.55
N VAL A 146 -23.58 24.58 81.53
CA VAL A 146 -22.30 23.84 81.64
C VAL A 146 -22.11 22.90 80.46
N ILE A 147 -23.13 22.14 80.09
CA ILE A 147 -23.06 21.22 78.94
C ILE A 147 -22.87 22.02 77.65
N GLN A 148 -23.59 23.13 77.49
CA GLN A 148 -23.47 23.99 76.31
C GLN A 148 -22.06 24.60 76.22
N ASP A 149 -21.50 25.15 77.30
CA ASP A 149 -20.13 25.69 77.32
C ASP A 149 -19.06 24.63 77.02
N ALA A 150 -19.26 23.38 77.46
CA ALA A 150 -18.32 22.29 77.19
C ALA A 150 -18.35 21.78 75.74
N VAL A 151 -19.53 21.72 75.10
CA VAL A 151 -19.71 21.14 73.76
C VAL A 151 -19.46 22.16 72.64
N THR A 152 -19.80 23.43 72.85
CA THR A 152 -19.69 24.45 71.79
C THR A 152 -18.25 24.63 71.27
N PRO A 153 -17.20 24.67 72.11
CA PRO A 153 -15.81 24.71 71.64
C PRO A 153 -15.37 23.46 70.86
N GLN A 154 -15.86 22.28 71.26
CA GLN A 154 -15.59 21.03 70.52
C GLN A 154 -16.22 21.07 69.12
N LEU A 155 -17.42 21.66 69.00
CA LEU A 155 -18.09 21.84 67.71
C LEU A 155 -17.30 22.79 66.80
N VAL A 156 -16.74 23.88 67.35
CA VAL A 156 -15.85 24.80 66.61
C VAL A 156 -14.61 24.06 66.08
N GLU A 157 -14.00 23.19 66.88
CA GLU A 157 -12.83 22.40 66.47
C GLU A 157 -13.18 21.40 65.35
N VAL A 158 -14.31 20.69 65.46
CA VAL A 158 -14.76 19.74 64.44
C VAL A 158 -15.08 20.43 63.11
N ILE A 159 -15.74 21.59 63.14
CA ILE A 159 -16.01 22.39 61.93
C ILE A 159 -14.71 22.91 61.33
N GLY A 160 -13.74 23.32 62.15
CA GLY A 160 -12.41 23.72 61.68
C GLY A 160 -11.66 22.57 60.98
N LYS A 161 -11.71 21.36 61.55
CA LYS A 161 -11.11 20.16 60.93
C LYS A 161 -11.80 19.78 59.62
N SER A 162 -13.14 19.84 59.55
CA SER A 162 -13.86 19.54 58.30
C SER A 162 -13.57 20.58 57.21
N ALA A 163 -13.45 21.86 57.57
CA ALA A 163 -13.03 22.91 56.64
C ALA A 163 -11.60 22.69 56.11
N ALA A 164 -10.67 22.24 56.97
CA ALA A 164 -9.30 21.91 56.56
C ALA A 164 -9.25 20.69 55.63
N GLU A 165 -10.10 19.69 55.85
CA GLU A 165 -10.18 18.51 54.98
C GLU A 165 -10.74 18.86 53.59
N LEU A 166 -11.72 19.76 53.51
CA LEU A 166 -12.20 20.29 52.23
C LEU A 166 -11.09 21.04 51.47
N ASP A 167 -10.25 21.81 52.17
CA ASP A 167 -9.09 22.49 51.56
C ASP A 167 -8.06 21.47 51.02
N ASN A 168 -7.84 20.38 51.74
CA ASN A 168 -6.97 19.29 51.31
C ASN A 168 -7.54 18.57 50.07
N MET A 169 -8.84 18.25 50.09
CA MET A 169 -9.55 17.66 48.94
C MET A 169 -9.46 18.56 47.71
N ARG A 170 -9.64 19.88 47.87
CA ARG A 170 -9.47 20.86 46.79
C ARG A 170 -8.05 20.82 46.21
N LYS A 171 -7.02 20.77 47.06
CA LYS A 171 -5.61 20.67 46.61
C LYS A 171 -5.36 19.39 45.82
N VAL A 172 -5.90 18.25 46.27
CA VAL A 172 -5.76 16.97 45.54
C VAL A 172 -6.43 17.07 44.17
N VAL A 173 -7.67 17.57 44.09
CA VAL A 173 -8.40 17.73 42.82
C VAL A 173 -7.65 18.64 41.84
N LEU A 174 -7.11 19.77 42.32
CA LEU A 174 -6.31 20.67 41.48
C LEU A 174 -4.97 20.06 41.05
N THR A 175 -4.35 19.25 41.92
CA THR A 175 -3.11 18.54 41.60
C THR A 175 -3.33 17.51 40.50
N GLU A 176 -4.37 16.69 40.62
CA GLU A 176 -4.78 15.72 39.57
C GLU A 176 -5.16 16.41 38.26
N GLN A 177 -5.85 17.55 38.32
CA GLN A 177 -6.14 18.33 37.13
C GLN A 177 -4.86 18.83 36.44
N SER A 178 -3.90 19.34 37.23
CA SER A 178 -2.65 19.89 36.73
C SER A 178 -1.74 18.85 36.08
N THR A 179 -1.88 17.57 36.45
CA THR A 179 -1.14 16.44 35.87
C THR A 179 -1.85 15.89 34.62
N MET A 180 -3.18 15.84 34.61
CA MET A 180 -3.96 15.34 33.47
C MET A 180 -3.89 16.26 32.24
N ARG A 181 -3.92 17.58 32.41
CA ARG A 181 -4.02 18.52 31.28
C ARG A 181 -2.79 18.52 30.35
N PRO A 182 -1.54 18.49 30.85
CA PRO A 182 -0.36 18.29 30.01
C PRO A 182 -0.35 16.91 29.32
N MET A 183 -0.77 15.86 30.01
CA MET A 183 -0.87 14.50 29.45
C MET A 183 -1.84 14.46 28.27
N LEU A 184 -3.02 15.09 28.39
CA LEU A 184 -3.97 15.22 27.28
C LEU A 184 -3.41 16.02 26.12
N THR A 185 -2.66 17.08 26.40
CA THR A 185 -1.98 17.87 25.35
C THR A 185 -0.96 17.02 24.59
N GLN A 186 -0.17 16.20 25.30
CA GLN A 186 0.78 15.28 24.69
C GLN A 186 0.10 14.19 23.87
N MET A 187 -1.00 13.62 24.36
CA MET A 187 -1.79 12.62 23.62
C MET A 187 -2.43 13.22 22.37
N ASN A 188 -2.91 14.46 22.45
CA ASN A 188 -3.45 15.18 21.30
C ASN A 188 -2.37 15.40 20.21
N GLU A 189 -1.18 15.86 20.62
CA GLU A 189 -0.06 16.06 19.70
C GLU A 189 0.39 14.75 19.07
N LEU A 190 0.48 13.66 19.85
CA LEU A 190 0.78 12.33 19.35
C LEU A 190 -0.27 11.87 18.33
N GLY A 191 -1.56 12.03 18.65
CA GLY A 191 -2.66 11.71 17.74
C GLY A 191 -2.54 12.48 16.43
N ARG A 192 -2.23 13.78 16.48
CA ARG A 192 -1.99 14.63 15.30
C ARG A 192 -0.80 14.14 14.48
N GLN A 193 0.34 13.88 15.10
CA GLN A 193 1.52 13.36 14.40
C GLN A 193 1.24 12.03 13.69
N MET A 194 0.48 11.14 14.33
CA MET A 194 0.08 9.87 13.71
C MET A 194 -0.85 10.08 12.52
N MET A 195 -1.81 11.00 12.61
CA MET A 195 -2.69 11.35 11.49
C MET A 195 -1.91 11.97 10.33
N ASP A 196 -1.03 12.93 10.60
CA ASP A 196 -0.19 13.60 9.60
C ASP A 196 0.72 12.59 8.88
N LEU A 197 1.31 11.65 9.65
CA LEU A 197 2.10 10.56 9.10
C LEU A 197 1.25 9.66 8.18
N GLY A 198 0.05 9.28 8.64
CA GLY A 198 -0.88 8.47 7.85
C GLY A 198 -1.25 9.14 6.53
N TYR A 199 -1.58 10.44 6.55
CA TYR A 199 -1.92 11.22 5.37
C TYR A 199 -0.74 11.42 4.41
N ALA A 200 0.46 11.72 4.93
CA ALA A 200 1.66 11.88 4.13
C ALA A 200 2.02 10.59 3.38
N PHE A 201 1.93 9.43 4.04
CA PHE A 201 2.20 8.15 3.41
C PHE A 201 1.14 7.76 2.38
N ASP A 202 -0.14 7.97 2.69
CA ASP A 202 -1.24 7.66 1.77
C ASP A 202 -1.19 8.55 0.51
N SER A 203 -0.96 9.85 0.69
CA SER A 203 -0.81 10.80 -0.43
C SER A 203 0.46 10.56 -1.27
N SER A 204 1.53 10.03 -0.66
CA SER A 204 2.76 9.67 -1.39
C SER A 204 2.60 8.46 -2.32
N LYS A 205 1.54 7.67 -2.14
CA LYS A 205 1.27 6.44 -2.89
C LYS A 205 2.46 5.45 -2.85
N ASN A 206 3.16 5.37 -1.72
CA ASN A 206 4.25 4.42 -1.51
C ASN A 206 3.70 3.00 -1.29
N ASP A 207 4.38 2.03 -1.90
CA ASP A 207 3.99 0.63 -2.00
C ASP A 207 4.73 -0.31 -1.05
N GLU A 208 5.78 0.16 -0.37
CA GLU A 208 6.66 -0.69 0.45
C GLU A 208 5.95 -1.35 1.64
N PHE A 209 4.84 -0.76 2.12
CA PHE A 209 4.08 -1.26 3.28
C PHE A 209 2.59 -1.42 2.96
N PHE A 210 2.29 -2.07 1.84
CA PHE A 210 0.91 -2.40 1.48
C PHE A 210 0.25 -3.27 2.56
N TYR A 211 -0.90 -2.81 3.06
CA TYR A 211 -1.75 -3.50 4.01
C TYR A 211 -3.20 -3.21 3.67
N LEU A 212 -3.96 -4.24 3.33
CA LEU A 212 -5.38 -4.12 3.05
C LEU A 212 -6.19 -4.54 4.29
N PRO A 213 -6.90 -3.62 4.95
CA PRO A 213 -7.71 -3.96 6.12
C PRO A 213 -8.90 -4.86 5.72
N PRO A 214 -9.38 -5.75 6.61
CA PRO A 214 -10.48 -6.68 6.30
C PRO A 214 -11.75 -6.00 5.79
N GLU A 215 -12.05 -4.79 6.27
CA GLU A 215 -13.23 -4.02 5.89
C GLU A 215 -13.19 -3.58 4.42
N ALA A 216 -12.01 -3.52 3.80
CA ALA A 216 -11.87 -3.16 2.39
C ALA A 216 -12.46 -4.24 1.45
N PHE A 217 -12.58 -5.49 1.91
CA PHE A 217 -13.20 -6.58 1.13
C PHE A 217 -14.73 -6.42 0.99
N ASP A 218 -15.35 -5.64 1.88
CA ASP A 218 -16.77 -5.33 1.82
C ASP A 218 -17.09 -4.17 0.85
N ASN A 219 -16.05 -3.48 0.33
CA ASN A 219 -16.22 -2.39 -0.62
C ASN A 219 -16.76 -2.90 -1.97
N PRO A 220 -17.91 -2.40 -2.47
CA PRO A 220 -18.48 -2.83 -3.76
C PRO A 220 -17.52 -2.66 -4.95
N TYR A 221 -16.70 -1.61 -4.96
CA TYR A 221 -15.73 -1.37 -6.03
C TYR A 221 -14.60 -2.41 -6.00
N PHE A 222 -14.09 -2.73 -4.82
CA PHE A 222 -13.07 -3.76 -4.67
C PHE A 222 -13.59 -5.15 -5.07
N GLN A 223 -14.85 -5.47 -4.79
CA GLN A 223 -15.47 -6.72 -5.23
C GLN A 223 -15.63 -6.80 -6.76
N ILE A 224 -15.80 -5.67 -7.45
CA ILE A 224 -15.80 -5.63 -8.92
C ILE A 224 -14.39 -5.93 -9.43
N ASP A 225 -13.38 -5.23 -8.91
CA ASP A 225 -11.98 -5.43 -9.32
C ASP A 225 -11.49 -6.86 -9.03
N LEU A 226 -11.88 -7.43 -7.90
CA LEU A 226 -11.57 -8.82 -7.52
C LEU A 226 -12.07 -9.81 -8.58
N LYS A 227 -13.26 -9.60 -9.16
CA LYS A 227 -13.80 -10.44 -10.24
C LYS A 227 -13.02 -10.30 -11.56
N TYR A 228 -12.38 -9.15 -11.80
CA TYR A 228 -11.57 -8.93 -13.00
C TYR A 228 -10.13 -9.46 -12.86
N PHE A 229 -9.55 -9.40 -11.67
CA PHE A 229 -8.14 -9.72 -11.46
C PHE A 229 -7.91 -11.09 -10.81
N VAL A 230 -8.91 -11.66 -10.13
CA VAL A 230 -8.79 -12.95 -9.44
C VAL A 230 -9.84 -13.93 -9.97
N SER A 231 -9.46 -15.18 -10.14
CA SER A 231 -10.37 -16.23 -10.57
C SER A 231 -11.47 -16.50 -9.53
N PRO A 232 -12.66 -17.00 -9.95
CA PRO A 232 -13.74 -17.30 -9.01
C PRO A 232 -13.39 -18.32 -7.91
N ASP A 233 -12.40 -19.18 -8.15
CA ASP A 233 -11.88 -20.15 -7.17
C ASP A 233 -10.78 -19.58 -6.26
N GLY A 234 -10.36 -18.32 -6.48
CA GLY A 234 -9.33 -17.64 -5.70
C GLY A 234 -7.91 -18.14 -5.92
N LYS A 235 -7.67 -19.05 -6.90
CA LYS A 235 -6.35 -19.70 -7.09
C LYS A 235 -5.47 -19.06 -8.14
N SER A 236 -6.03 -18.19 -8.98
CA SER A 236 -5.30 -17.51 -10.05
C SER A 236 -5.49 -16.01 -9.93
N ALA A 237 -4.39 -15.28 -10.01
CA ALA A 237 -4.39 -13.82 -10.07
C ALA A 237 -3.77 -13.37 -11.41
N ARG A 238 -4.41 -12.40 -12.05
CA ARG A 238 -3.94 -11.76 -13.26
C ARG A 238 -3.32 -10.41 -12.92
N TYR A 239 -2.20 -10.13 -13.55
CA TYR A 239 -1.54 -8.82 -13.53
C TYR A 239 -1.47 -8.31 -14.97
N MET A 240 -1.75 -7.03 -15.18
CA MET A 240 -1.60 -6.39 -16.49
C MET A 240 -0.36 -5.50 -16.46
N ILE A 241 0.58 -5.77 -17.35
CA ILE A 241 1.84 -5.02 -17.43
C ILE A 241 1.77 -4.13 -18.67
N TYR A 242 1.85 -2.83 -18.47
CA TYR A 242 1.97 -1.82 -19.51
C TYR A 242 3.41 -1.32 -19.50
N HIS A 243 4.14 -1.64 -20.56
CA HIS A 243 5.52 -1.18 -20.72
C HIS A 243 5.56 0.09 -21.57
N ASP A 244 6.66 0.83 -21.49
CA ASP A 244 6.88 1.98 -22.34
C ASP A 244 7.29 1.53 -23.75
N GLY A 245 6.84 2.25 -24.77
CA GLY A 245 7.09 1.93 -26.17
C GLY A 245 6.07 0.97 -26.79
N GLU A 246 6.31 0.59 -28.05
CA GLU A 246 5.41 -0.27 -28.81
C GLU A 246 5.61 -1.75 -28.44
N ALA A 247 4.52 -2.46 -28.15
CA ALA A 247 4.59 -3.87 -27.73
C ALA A 247 5.12 -4.83 -28.80
N LEU A 248 5.01 -4.45 -30.08
CA LEU A 248 5.49 -5.26 -31.19
C LEU A 248 6.89 -4.83 -31.68
N SER A 249 7.57 -3.94 -30.95
CA SER A 249 8.93 -3.54 -31.27
C SER A 249 9.97 -4.51 -30.67
N PRO A 250 11.22 -4.50 -31.16
CA PRO A 250 12.31 -5.24 -30.55
C PRO A 250 12.46 -4.96 -29.05
N GLU A 251 12.33 -3.69 -28.65
CA GLU A 251 12.41 -3.26 -27.25
C GLU A 251 11.26 -3.86 -26.42
N GLY A 252 10.03 -3.88 -26.96
CA GLY A 252 8.89 -4.51 -26.31
C GLY A 252 9.07 -6.02 -26.08
N ILE A 253 9.66 -6.72 -27.05
CA ILE A 253 10.00 -8.15 -26.95
C ILE A 253 11.10 -8.37 -25.89
N ASP A 254 12.13 -7.55 -25.87
CA ASP A 254 13.22 -7.64 -24.89
C ASP A 254 12.72 -7.38 -23.47
N HIS A 255 11.80 -6.44 -23.29
CA HIS A 255 11.10 -6.23 -22.02
C HIS A 255 10.32 -7.48 -21.58
N ALA A 256 9.59 -8.13 -22.49
CA ALA A 256 8.82 -9.34 -22.19
C ALA A 256 9.72 -10.49 -21.70
N GLN A 257 10.91 -10.64 -22.29
CA GLN A 257 11.90 -11.64 -21.86
C GLN A 257 12.36 -11.44 -20.41
N ALA A 258 12.43 -10.19 -19.93
CA ALA A 258 12.86 -9.86 -18.58
C ALA A 258 11.75 -10.07 -17.52
N TYR A 259 10.47 -9.94 -17.89
CA TYR A 259 9.37 -9.98 -16.92
C TYR A 259 9.17 -11.35 -16.26
N LEU A 260 9.24 -12.43 -17.02
CA LEU A 260 8.98 -13.77 -16.47
C LEU A 260 10.05 -14.20 -15.44
N PRO A 261 11.37 -14.03 -15.69
CA PRO A 261 12.40 -14.25 -14.69
C PRO A 261 12.25 -13.34 -13.47
N ALA A 262 12.01 -12.04 -13.67
CA ALA A 262 11.84 -11.08 -12.58
C ALA A 262 10.66 -11.45 -11.67
N ALA A 263 9.53 -11.86 -12.26
CA ALA A 263 8.37 -12.33 -11.51
C ALA A 263 8.68 -13.61 -10.71
N LYS A 264 9.41 -14.57 -11.28
CA LYS A 264 9.84 -15.78 -10.57
C LYS A 264 10.79 -15.47 -9.42
N GLU A 265 11.67 -14.48 -9.58
CA GLU A 265 12.57 -14.02 -8.53
C GLU A 265 11.80 -13.37 -7.37
N ALA A 266 10.85 -12.50 -7.69
CA ALA A 266 10.02 -11.80 -6.70
C ALA A 266 9.15 -12.74 -5.85
N LEU A 267 8.82 -13.93 -6.36
CA LEU A 267 8.06 -14.92 -5.60
C LEU A 267 8.91 -15.69 -4.57
N LYS A 268 10.24 -15.67 -4.68
CA LYS A 268 11.12 -16.37 -3.74
C LYS A 268 10.98 -15.76 -2.35
N GLY A 269 10.96 -16.62 -1.33
CA GLY A 269 10.79 -16.20 0.07
C GLY A 269 9.36 -15.81 0.46
N THR A 270 8.41 -15.82 -0.49
CA THR A 270 6.98 -15.60 -0.20
C THR A 270 6.24 -16.92 -0.06
N THR A 271 5.01 -16.88 0.48
CA THR A 271 4.09 -18.04 0.52
C THR A 271 3.70 -18.53 -0.88
N LEU A 272 3.98 -17.75 -1.93
CA LEU A 272 3.67 -18.04 -3.32
C LEU A 272 4.87 -18.60 -4.11
N ALA A 273 5.98 -18.97 -3.44
CA ALA A 273 7.18 -19.48 -4.12
C ALA A 273 6.94 -20.72 -5.00
N GLY A 274 5.92 -21.53 -4.70
CA GLY A 274 5.51 -22.70 -5.49
C GLY A 274 4.54 -22.42 -6.63
N SER A 275 4.13 -21.16 -6.84
CA SER A 275 3.14 -20.78 -7.84
C SER A 275 3.69 -20.83 -9.26
N ARG A 276 2.84 -21.20 -10.21
CA ARG A 276 3.18 -21.15 -11.64
C ARG A 276 2.90 -19.75 -12.18
N VAL A 277 3.91 -19.17 -12.82
CA VAL A 277 3.79 -17.86 -13.49
C VAL A 277 3.77 -18.07 -14.99
N TYR A 278 2.77 -17.50 -15.64
CA TYR A 278 2.62 -17.49 -17.09
C TYR A 278 2.59 -16.05 -17.57
N LEU A 279 3.24 -15.80 -18.71
CA LEU A 279 3.25 -14.51 -19.38
C LEU A 279 2.49 -14.64 -20.70
N GLY A 280 1.67 -13.64 -21.03
CA GLY A 280 0.94 -13.57 -22.29
C GLY A 280 0.79 -12.13 -22.74
N GLY A 281 0.12 -11.93 -23.87
CA GLY A 281 -0.03 -10.62 -24.52
C GLY A 281 0.84 -10.48 -25.75
N ALA A 282 0.70 -9.37 -26.46
CA ALA A 282 1.29 -9.19 -27.79
C ALA A 282 2.81 -9.40 -27.81
N ALA A 283 3.57 -8.73 -26.93
CA ALA A 283 5.02 -8.86 -26.87
C ALA A 283 5.48 -10.30 -26.57
N ALA A 284 4.80 -10.99 -25.64
CA ALA A 284 5.12 -12.37 -25.28
C ALA A 284 4.82 -13.34 -26.44
N THR A 285 3.69 -13.17 -27.13
CA THR A 285 3.38 -13.97 -28.33
C THR A 285 4.41 -13.75 -29.44
N TYR A 286 4.86 -12.51 -29.66
CA TYR A 286 5.89 -12.23 -30.66
C TYR A 286 7.26 -12.78 -30.27
N TRP A 287 7.60 -12.76 -28.97
CA TRP A 287 8.78 -13.45 -28.46
C TRP A 287 8.74 -14.94 -28.77
N ASP A 288 7.61 -15.61 -28.48
CA ASP A 288 7.42 -17.04 -28.78
C ASP A 288 7.56 -17.31 -30.28
N ILE A 289 6.98 -16.46 -31.14
CA ILE A 289 7.11 -16.60 -32.60
C ILE A 289 8.57 -16.40 -33.04
N GLN A 290 9.28 -15.43 -32.48
CA GLN A 290 10.68 -15.16 -32.82
C GLN A 290 11.58 -16.34 -32.42
N ASP A 291 11.36 -16.94 -31.25
CA ASP A 291 12.10 -18.09 -30.77
C ASP A 291 11.81 -19.35 -31.61
N ALA A 292 10.54 -19.60 -31.90
CA ALA A 292 10.12 -20.67 -32.81
C ALA A 292 10.73 -20.49 -34.21
N THR A 293 10.71 -19.26 -34.75
CA THR A 293 11.24 -18.94 -36.08
C THR A 293 12.74 -19.21 -36.18
N LYS A 294 13.53 -18.95 -35.14
CA LYS A 294 14.98 -19.25 -35.14
C LYS A 294 15.23 -20.76 -35.28
N THR A 295 14.48 -21.55 -34.53
CA THR A 295 14.58 -23.01 -34.56
C THR A 295 14.09 -23.56 -35.89
N ASP A 296 12.93 -23.11 -36.36
CA ASP A 296 12.33 -23.53 -37.63
C ASP A 296 13.20 -23.16 -38.81
N LEU A 297 13.81 -21.97 -38.82
CA LEU A 297 14.75 -21.56 -39.85
C LEU A 297 15.97 -22.47 -39.92
N LEU A 298 16.54 -22.85 -38.77
CA LEU A 298 17.71 -23.74 -38.74
C LEU A 298 17.36 -25.12 -39.28
N ILE A 299 16.20 -25.66 -38.88
CA ILE A 299 15.69 -26.93 -39.40
C ILE A 299 15.44 -26.83 -40.90
N ALA A 300 14.74 -25.79 -41.35
CA ALA A 300 14.42 -25.54 -42.75
C ALA A 300 15.67 -25.35 -43.60
N ALA A 301 16.68 -24.63 -43.09
CA ALA A 301 17.92 -24.39 -43.81
C ALA A 301 18.73 -25.68 -44.00
N ILE A 302 18.91 -26.47 -42.93
CA ILE A 302 19.59 -27.75 -43.01
C ILE A 302 18.83 -28.71 -43.95
N ALA A 303 17.51 -28.80 -43.79
CA ALA A 303 16.67 -29.65 -44.63
C ALA A 303 16.69 -29.23 -46.11
N ALA A 304 16.57 -27.92 -46.40
CA ALA A 304 16.59 -27.40 -47.77
C ALA A 304 17.95 -27.63 -48.44
N PHE A 305 19.06 -27.30 -47.77
CA PHE A 305 20.39 -27.54 -48.34
C PHE A 305 20.69 -29.03 -48.50
N ALA A 306 20.29 -29.88 -47.56
CA ALA A 306 20.41 -31.33 -47.68
C ALA A 306 19.58 -31.88 -48.85
N LEU A 307 18.35 -31.40 -49.03
CA LEU A 307 17.47 -31.79 -50.13
C LEU A 307 18.04 -31.35 -51.48
N ILE A 308 18.45 -30.08 -51.60
CA ILE A 308 19.08 -29.54 -52.82
C ILE A 308 20.35 -30.35 -53.14
N PHE A 309 21.19 -30.61 -52.13
CA PHE A 309 22.38 -31.44 -52.29
C PHE A 309 22.04 -32.84 -52.82
N LEU A 310 21.03 -33.51 -52.24
CA LEU A 310 20.62 -34.85 -52.65
C LEU A 310 20.06 -34.88 -54.08
N VAL A 311 19.19 -33.93 -54.43
CA VAL A 311 18.63 -33.81 -55.79
C VAL A 311 19.74 -33.52 -56.79
N MET A 312 20.67 -32.60 -56.50
CA MET A 312 21.82 -32.33 -57.36
C MET A 312 22.73 -33.54 -57.48
N LEU A 313 22.97 -34.27 -56.40
CA LEU A 313 23.77 -35.50 -56.41
C LEU A 313 23.12 -36.56 -57.30
N LEU A 314 21.80 -36.70 -57.26
CA LEU A 314 21.06 -37.65 -58.10
C LEU A 314 21.16 -37.29 -59.59
N ILE A 315 20.95 -36.02 -59.93
CA ILE A 315 20.93 -35.54 -61.32
C ILE A 315 22.34 -35.52 -61.93
N THR A 316 23.30 -34.94 -61.22
CA THR A 316 24.67 -34.79 -61.74
C THR A 316 25.50 -36.06 -61.58
N ARG A 317 25.20 -36.88 -60.56
CA ARG A 317 26.04 -38.00 -60.09
C ARG A 317 27.47 -37.56 -59.76
N SER A 318 27.64 -36.29 -59.35
CA SER A 318 28.91 -35.69 -58.95
C SER A 318 28.76 -35.01 -57.58
N VAL A 319 29.61 -35.40 -56.63
CA VAL A 319 29.60 -34.84 -55.27
C VAL A 319 30.13 -33.41 -55.29
N VAL A 320 31.17 -33.15 -56.09
CA VAL A 320 31.81 -31.83 -56.18
C VAL A 320 30.87 -30.83 -56.83
N ALA A 321 30.17 -31.21 -57.91
CA ALA A 321 29.18 -30.33 -58.55
C ALA A 321 28.03 -29.99 -57.59
N ALA A 322 27.52 -30.97 -56.84
CA ALA A 322 26.45 -30.76 -55.86
C ALA A 322 26.88 -29.81 -54.74
N LEU A 323 28.10 -29.96 -54.19
CA LEU A 323 28.65 -29.05 -53.18
C LEU A 323 28.83 -27.63 -53.71
N VAL A 324 29.36 -27.47 -54.92
CA VAL A 324 29.55 -26.16 -55.55
C VAL A 324 28.21 -25.45 -55.69
N ILE A 325 27.16 -26.15 -56.14
CA ILE A 325 25.83 -25.53 -56.29
C ILE A 325 25.28 -25.06 -54.96
N VAL A 326 25.26 -25.92 -53.94
CA VAL A 326 24.80 -25.54 -52.61
C VAL A 326 25.59 -24.35 -52.07
N GLY A 327 26.92 -24.35 -52.26
CA GLY A 327 27.80 -23.24 -51.90
C GLY A 327 27.47 -21.94 -52.64
N THR A 328 27.20 -22.01 -53.95
CA THR A 328 26.81 -20.81 -54.74
C THR A 328 25.45 -20.27 -54.35
N VAL A 329 24.47 -21.12 -54.02
CA VAL A 329 23.15 -20.70 -53.53
C VAL A 329 23.28 -20.06 -52.15
N ALA A 330 24.04 -20.66 -51.24
CA ALA A 330 24.31 -20.10 -49.92
C ALA A 330 25.07 -18.77 -50.00
N PHE A 331 26.04 -18.65 -50.91
CA PHE A 331 26.78 -17.41 -51.17
C PHE A 331 25.85 -16.33 -51.75
N SER A 332 24.97 -16.70 -52.69
CA SER A 332 24.00 -15.81 -53.30
C SER A 332 23.02 -15.24 -52.25
N TYR A 333 22.43 -16.11 -51.42
CA TYR A 333 21.57 -15.69 -50.30
C TYR A 333 22.31 -14.80 -49.31
N SER A 334 23.51 -15.18 -48.88
CA SER A 334 24.30 -14.41 -47.92
C SER A 334 24.69 -13.04 -48.47
N GLY A 335 25.07 -12.97 -49.75
CA GLY A 335 25.36 -11.72 -50.45
C GLY A 335 24.13 -10.84 -50.60
N ALA A 336 22.98 -11.42 -50.95
CA ALA A 336 21.71 -10.71 -51.05
C ALA A 336 21.27 -10.10 -49.71
N PHE A 337 21.29 -10.90 -48.65
CA PHE A 337 20.90 -10.48 -47.32
C PHE A 337 21.90 -9.46 -46.77
N GLY A 338 23.20 -9.69 -46.93
CA GLY A 338 24.24 -8.73 -46.53
C GLY A 338 24.16 -7.39 -47.26
N LEU A 339 23.86 -7.40 -48.57
CA LEU A 339 23.63 -6.18 -49.33
C LEU A 339 22.37 -5.46 -48.86
N SER A 340 21.31 -6.19 -48.53
CA SER A 340 20.08 -5.61 -47.98
C SER A 340 20.32 -4.98 -46.60
N VAL A 341 21.08 -5.63 -45.72
CA VAL A 341 21.53 -5.06 -44.43
C VAL A 341 22.28 -3.75 -44.66
N LEU A 342 23.20 -3.72 -45.63
CA LEU A 342 23.96 -2.52 -45.96
C LEU A 342 23.04 -1.39 -46.50
N VAL A 343 22.09 -1.70 -47.39
CA VAL A 343 21.15 -0.71 -47.95
C VAL A 343 20.19 -0.17 -46.89
N TRP A 344 19.56 -1.04 -46.11
CA TRP A 344 18.53 -0.61 -45.15
C TRP A 344 19.12 -0.07 -43.85
N GLN A 345 20.09 -0.75 -43.25
CA GLN A 345 20.63 -0.33 -41.96
C GLN A 345 21.67 0.79 -42.08
N HIS A 346 22.58 0.72 -43.06
CA HIS A 346 23.67 1.71 -43.15
C HIS A 346 23.33 2.92 -44.02
N PHE A 347 22.63 2.73 -45.14
CA PHE A 347 22.25 3.87 -45.99
C PHE A 347 20.95 4.54 -45.55
N LEU A 348 19.91 3.76 -45.22
CA LEU A 348 18.60 4.31 -44.85
C LEU A 348 18.39 4.46 -43.34
N GLY A 349 19.22 3.83 -42.50
CA GLY A 349 19.12 3.89 -41.04
C GLY A 349 17.91 3.14 -40.46
N ILE A 350 17.27 2.27 -41.26
CA ILE A 350 16.04 1.57 -40.88
C ILE A 350 16.37 0.12 -40.52
N PRO A 351 15.97 -0.37 -39.34
CA PRO A 351 16.19 -1.76 -38.96
C PRO A 351 15.36 -2.70 -39.85
N LEU A 352 15.94 -3.86 -40.13
CA LEU A 352 15.27 -4.93 -40.87
C LEU A 352 14.34 -5.69 -39.94
N SER A 353 13.14 -6.00 -40.42
CA SER A 353 12.23 -6.90 -39.70
C SER A 353 12.85 -8.30 -39.55
N TRP A 354 12.73 -8.88 -38.36
CA TRP A 354 13.20 -10.24 -38.07
C TRP A 354 12.52 -11.30 -38.95
N LEU A 355 11.30 -11.04 -39.42
CA LEU A 355 10.55 -11.93 -40.32
C LEU A 355 11.11 -11.95 -41.75
N ASN A 356 11.90 -10.93 -42.14
CA ASN A 356 12.46 -10.86 -43.49
C ASN A 356 13.48 -11.98 -43.73
N LEU A 357 14.23 -12.37 -42.69
CA LEU A 357 15.28 -13.37 -42.79
C LEU A 357 14.74 -14.75 -43.26
N PRO A 358 13.74 -15.37 -42.61
CA PRO A 358 13.21 -16.66 -43.03
C PRO A 358 12.46 -16.60 -44.37
N ILE A 359 11.67 -15.56 -44.62
CA ILE A 359 10.89 -15.45 -45.87
C ILE A 359 11.82 -15.32 -47.08
N THR A 360 12.81 -14.44 -46.99
CA THR A 360 13.77 -14.23 -48.08
C THR A 360 14.67 -15.45 -48.27
N PHE A 361 15.00 -16.18 -47.19
CA PHE A 361 15.70 -17.46 -47.27
C PHE A 361 14.92 -18.46 -48.13
N ILE A 362 13.65 -18.70 -47.80
CA ILE A 362 12.81 -19.68 -48.52
C ILE A 362 12.73 -19.31 -50.01
N ILE A 363 12.46 -18.04 -50.33
CA ILE A 363 12.26 -17.59 -51.71
C ILE A 363 13.58 -17.62 -52.51
N LEU A 364 14.65 -17.02 -51.97
CA LEU A 364 15.92 -16.91 -52.69
C LEU A 364 16.60 -18.28 -52.85
N VAL A 365 16.54 -19.15 -51.84
CA VAL A 365 17.11 -20.49 -51.93
C VAL A 365 16.31 -21.35 -52.92
N ALA A 366 14.97 -21.29 -52.87
CA ALA A 366 14.14 -22.01 -53.83
C ALA A 366 14.47 -21.60 -55.28
N VAL A 367 14.35 -20.30 -55.57
CA VAL A 367 14.52 -19.76 -56.92
C VAL A 367 15.97 -19.87 -57.40
N GLY A 368 16.94 -19.59 -56.53
CA GLY A 368 18.36 -19.72 -56.84
C GLY A 368 18.78 -21.16 -57.16
N SER A 369 18.21 -22.14 -56.44
CA SER A 369 18.48 -23.56 -56.68
C SER A 369 17.92 -24.06 -58.02
N ASP A 370 16.69 -23.67 -58.37
CA ASP A 370 16.02 -24.08 -59.62
C ASP A 370 16.77 -23.62 -60.87
N TYR A 371 17.23 -22.38 -60.88
CA TYR A 371 17.94 -21.86 -62.03
C TYR A 371 19.38 -22.40 -62.13
N ASN A 372 20.03 -22.72 -61.00
CA ASN A 372 21.32 -23.41 -61.02
C ASN A 372 21.19 -24.83 -61.56
N LEU A 373 20.08 -25.51 -61.24
CA LEU A 373 19.76 -26.82 -61.80
C LEU A 373 19.63 -26.77 -63.32
N LEU A 374 18.91 -25.79 -63.88
CA LEU A 374 18.74 -25.64 -65.32
C LEU A 374 20.08 -25.45 -66.04
N LEU A 375 20.97 -24.59 -65.50
CA LEU A 375 22.28 -24.37 -66.08
C LEU A 375 23.13 -25.64 -66.07
N ILE A 376 23.16 -26.36 -64.95
CA ILE A 376 23.95 -27.60 -64.83
C ILE A 376 23.38 -28.72 -65.69
N SER A 377 22.06 -28.88 -65.76
CA SER A 377 21.43 -29.88 -66.62
C SER A 377 21.84 -29.66 -68.08
N ARG A 378 21.81 -28.41 -68.55
CA ARG A 378 22.30 -28.06 -69.89
C ARG A 378 23.80 -28.24 -70.06
N TYR A 379 24.59 -27.91 -69.04
CA TYR A 379 26.03 -28.16 -69.05
C TYR A 379 26.35 -29.66 -69.15
N LEU A 380 25.58 -30.51 -68.47
CA LEU A 380 25.70 -31.96 -68.55
C LEU A 380 25.32 -32.49 -69.94
N GLU A 381 24.24 -31.98 -70.55
CA GLU A 381 23.82 -32.37 -71.91
C GLU A 381 24.86 -32.00 -72.97
N GLU A 382 25.39 -30.77 -72.91
CA GLU A 382 26.39 -30.25 -73.85
C GLU A 382 27.82 -30.73 -73.54
N SER A 383 28.06 -31.38 -72.39
CA SER A 383 29.38 -31.93 -72.01
C SER A 383 29.93 -32.94 -73.02
N LYS A 384 29.06 -33.56 -73.83
CA LYS A 384 29.44 -34.49 -74.92
C LYS A 384 30.29 -33.82 -76.01
N ALA A 385 30.18 -32.50 -76.19
CA ALA A 385 30.97 -31.72 -77.15
C ALA A 385 32.34 -31.27 -76.60
N GLY A 386 32.69 -31.66 -75.36
CA GLY A 386 33.89 -31.25 -74.62
C GLY A 386 33.59 -30.20 -73.56
N LEU A 387 34.32 -30.22 -72.43
CA LEU A 387 34.01 -29.40 -71.24
C LEU A 387 33.95 -27.89 -71.52
N ASN A 388 34.93 -27.36 -72.26
CA ASN A 388 34.99 -25.92 -72.54
C ASN A 388 33.90 -25.48 -73.52
N THR A 389 33.71 -26.23 -74.60
CA THR A 389 32.71 -25.93 -75.63
C THR A 389 31.30 -26.10 -75.08
N GLY A 390 31.09 -27.13 -74.26
CA GLY A 390 29.82 -27.42 -73.61
C GLY A 390 29.44 -26.36 -72.58
N LEU A 391 30.40 -25.83 -71.81
CA LEU A 391 30.14 -24.72 -70.89
C LEU A 391 29.73 -23.45 -71.64
N ILE A 392 30.43 -23.09 -72.72
CA ILE A 392 30.12 -21.91 -73.53
C ILE A 392 28.72 -22.04 -74.16
N ARG A 393 28.38 -23.21 -74.72
CA ARG A 393 27.06 -23.46 -75.30
C ARG A 393 25.95 -23.46 -74.25
N ALA A 394 26.19 -24.07 -73.09
CA ALA A 394 25.24 -24.07 -71.98
C ALA A 394 24.94 -22.63 -71.54
N VAL A 395 25.98 -21.83 -71.25
CA VAL A 395 25.81 -20.43 -70.85
C VAL A 395 25.15 -19.59 -71.95
N ALA A 396 25.53 -19.75 -73.21
CA ALA A 396 24.93 -18.99 -74.32
C ALA A 396 23.43 -19.30 -74.52
N ASN A 397 23.05 -20.58 -74.42
CA ASN A 397 21.68 -21.01 -74.69
C ASN A 397 20.76 -20.82 -73.47
N SER A 398 21.19 -21.20 -72.27
CA SER A 398 20.37 -21.06 -71.07
C SER A 398 20.45 -19.67 -70.45
N GLY A 399 21.57 -18.95 -70.65
CA GLY A 399 21.79 -17.62 -70.07
C GLY A 399 20.73 -16.61 -70.53
N LYS A 400 20.38 -16.56 -71.82
CA LYS A 400 19.39 -15.60 -72.32
C LYS A 400 18.02 -15.77 -71.65
N VAL A 401 17.53 -17.00 -71.54
CA VAL A 401 16.22 -17.29 -70.94
C VAL A 401 16.23 -17.01 -69.44
N VAL A 402 17.25 -17.51 -68.73
CA VAL A 402 17.35 -17.38 -67.28
C VAL A 402 17.59 -15.93 -66.85
N THR A 403 18.43 -15.18 -67.56
CA THR A 403 18.69 -13.77 -67.24
C THR A 403 17.45 -12.90 -67.52
N THR A 404 16.71 -13.18 -68.59
CA THR A 404 15.44 -12.45 -68.85
C THR A 404 14.41 -12.73 -67.76
N ALA A 405 14.21 -14.00 -67.40
CA ALA A 405 13.30 -14.39 -66.33
C ALA A 405 13.72 -13.78 -64.97
N GLY A 406 15.02 -13.82 -64.67
CA GLY A 406 15.59 -13.25 -63.46
C GLY A 406 15.40 -11.74 -63.35
N ILE A 407 15.63 -10.99 -64.42
CA ILE A 407 15.43 -9.53 -64.45
C ILE A 407 13.95 -9.18 -64.30
N VAL A 408 13.05 -9.89 -65.01
CA VAL A 408 11.60 -9.66 -64.88
C VAL A 408 11.17 -9.91 -63.43
N PHE A 409 11.56 -11.04 -62.86
CA PHE A 409 11.17 -11.38 -61.49
C PHE A 409 11.78 -10.41 -60.46
N ALA A 410 13.06 -10.07 -60.59
CA ALA A 410 13.70 -9.06 -59.76
C ALA A 410 12.98 -7.70 -59.83
N THR A 411 12.61 -7.27 -61.03
CA THR A 411 11.87 -6.00 -61.24
C THR A 411 10.50 -6.04 -60.58
N THR A 412 9.77 -7.16 -60.70
CA THR A 412 8.47 -7.31 -60.04
C THR A 412 8.56 -7.31 -58.52
N MET A 413 9.63 -7.88 -57.95
CA MET A 413 9.88 -7.86 -56.50
C MET A 413 10.30 -6.47 -56.04
N MET A 414 11.15 -5.78 -56.81
CA MET A 414 11.49 -4.38 -56.54
C MET A 414 10.30 -3.44 -56.63
N ALA A 415 9.27 -3.73 -57.44
CA ALA A 415 8.05 -2.94 -57.48
C ALA A 415 7.32 -2.90 -56.11
N MET A 416 7.53 -3.88 -55.23
CA MET A 416 6.97 -3.86 -53.88
C MET A 416 7.57 -2.75 -52.98
N LEU A 417 8.67 -2.11 -53.40
CA LEU A 417 9.23 -0.92 -52.74
C LEU A 417 8.25 0.26 -52.70
N SER A 418 7.25 0.30 -53.60
CA SER A 418 6.21 1.34 -53.58
C SER A 418 5.10 1.08 -52.55
N SER A 419 5.16 -0.03 -51.80
CA SER A 419 4.17 -0.35 -50.77
C SER A 419 4.33 0.55 -49.55
N ASP A 420 3.20 1.02 -49.00
CA ASP A 420 3.17 1.78 -47.74
C ASP A 420 3.65 0.96 -46.53
N LEU A 421 3.61 -0.38 -46.63
CA LEU A 421 4.06 -1.27 -45.56
C LEU A 421 5.56 -1.53 -45.69
N LEU A 422 6.36 -0.89 -44.83
CA LEU A 422 7.82 -0.97 -44.83
C LEU A 422 8.36 -2.41 -44.90
N SER A 423 7.76 -3.34 -44.15
CA SER A 423 8.14 -4.76 -44.17
C SER A 423 8.02 -5.38 -45.56
N VAL A 424 6.98 -5.02 -46.32
CA VAL A 424 6.75 -5.53 -47.68
C VAL A 424 7.76 -4.94 -48.67
N GLY A 425 8.04 -3.63 -48.56
CA GLY A 425 9.08 -2.97 -49.35
C GLY A 425 10.48 -3.55 -49.07
N GLN A 426 10.81 -3.80 -47.79
CA GLN A 426 12.03 -4.48 -47.39
C GLN A 426 12.11 -5.85 -48.06
N LEU A 427 11.12 -6.73 -47.86
CA LEU A 427 11.06 -8.07 -48.46
C LEU A 427 11.30 -8.05 -49.98
N GLY A 428 10.54 -7.24 -50.72
CA GLY A 428 10.66 -7.16 -52.16
C GLY A 428 12.04 -6.68 -52.63
N SER A 429 12.64 -5.73 -51.91
CA SER A 429 13.99 -5.26 -52.20
C SER A 429 15.08 -6.32 -51.95
N ILE A 430 14.97 -7.11 -50.87
CA ILE A 430 15.93 -8.19 -50.57
C ILE A 430 15.87 -9.23 -51.67
N ILE A 431 14.66 -9.65 -52.04
CA ILE A 431 14.44 -10.66 -53.07
C ILE A 431 14.92 -10.13 -54.42
N GLY A 432 14.55 -8.89 -54.79
CA GLY A 432 14.96 -8.26 -56.04
C GLY A 432 16.48 -8.15 -56.17
N LEU A 433 17.15 -7.60 -55.15
CA LEU A 433 18.62 -7.50 -55.12
C LEU A 433 19.28 -8.88 -55.15
N GLY A 434 18.73 -9.85 -54.41
CA GLY A 434 19.24 -11.20 -54.38
C GLY A 434 19.14 -11.90 -55.72
N LEU A 435 18.02 -11.75 -56.43
CA LEU A 435 17.85 -12.30 -57.78
C LEU A 435 18.78 -11.64 -58.80
N LEU A 436 19.02 -10.33 -58.70
CA LEU A 436 20.00 -9.66 -59.56
C LEU A 436 21.42 -10.15 -59.28
N LEU A 437 21.80 -10.27 -58.00
CA LEU A 437 23.11 -10.79 -57.60
C LEU A 437 23.28 -12.24 -58.07
N ASP A 438 22.27 -13.07 -57.88
CA ASP A 438 22.25 -14.47 -58.30
C ASP A 438 22.41 -14.61 -59.82
N THR A 439 21.63 -13.86 -60.59
CA THR A 439 21.58 -13.99 -62.06
C THR A 439 22.78 -13.34 -62.74
N LEU A 440 23.15 -12.13 -62.32
CA LEU A 440 24.19 -11.34 -62.99
C LEU A 440 25.59 -11.67 -62.50
N ILE A 441 25.78 -11.99 -61.21
CA ILE A 441 27.10 -12.20 -60.64
C ILE A 441 27.36 -13.70 -60.47
N VAL A 442 26.52 -14.37 -59.69
CA VAL A 442 26.77 -15.77 -59.31
C VAL A 442 26.67 -16.68 -60.52
N ARG A 443 25.55 -16.66 -61.23
CA ARG A 443 25.31 -17.56 -62.36
C ARG A 443 26.11 -17.21 -63.61
N SER A 444 26.29 -15.92 -63.90
CA SER A 444 26.96 -15.51 -65.13
C SER A 444 28.49 -15.57 -65.03
N PHE A 445 29.06 -15.39 -63.83
CA PHE A 445 30.51 -15.36 -63.64
C PHE A 445 31.03 -16.43 -62.69
N ILE A 446 30.51 -16.52 -61.47
CA ILE A 446 31.07 -17.40 -60.43
C ILE A 446 30.91 -18.87 -60.79
N THR A 447 29.70 -19.31 -61.14
CA THR A 447 29.43 -20.72 -61.44
C THR A 447 30.22 -21.24 -62.66
N PRO A 448 30.28 -20.52 -63.80
CA PRO A 448 31.10 -20.93 -64.94
C PRO A 448 32.60 -20.87 -64.64
N ALA A 449 33.06 -19.89 -63.85
CA ALA A 449 34.47 -19.78 -63.47
C ALA A 449 34.90 -20.97 -62.59
N ILE A 450 34.11 -21.33 -61.58
CA ILE A 450 34.37 -22.50 -60.71
C ILE A 450 34.34 -23.79 -61.54
N ALA A 451 33.35 -23.96 -62.42
CA ALA A 451 33.26 -25.12 -63.29
C ALA A 451 34.47 -25.26 -64.21
N ARG A 452 35.01 -24.15 -64.72
CA ARG A 452 36.22 -24.13 -65.55
C ARG A 452 37.50 -24.40 -64.75
N LEU A 453 37.62 -23.82 -63.54
CA LEU A 453 38.79 -24.01 -62.68
C LEU A 453 38.91 -25.46 -62.17
N LEU A 454 37.77 -26.08 -61.82
CA LEU A 454 37.74 -27.48 -61.35
C LEU A 454 37.83 -28.49 -62.52
N GLY A 455 37.44 -28.10 -63.74
CA GLY A 455 37.60 -28.92 -64.94
C GLY A 455 37.02 -30.34 -64.80
N PRO A 456 37.82 -31.42 -64.93
CA PRO A 456 37.33 -32.79 -64.78
C PRO A 456 37.01 -33.19 -63.33
N LEU A 457 37.60 -32.52 -62.31
CA LEU A 457 37.27 -32.76 -60.90
C LEU A 457 35.85 -32.31 -60.54
N PHE A 458 35.31 -31.34 -61.28
CA PHE A 458 33.93 -30.88 -61.12
C PHE A 458 32.91 -32.02 -61.25
N TRP A 459 33.23 -33.04 -62.04
CA TRP A 459 32.34 -34.16 -62.31
C TRP A 459 32.62 -35.39 -61.46
N TRP A 460 33.63 -35.37 -60.57
CA TRP A 460 34.01 -36.52 -59.75
C TRP A 460 32.83 -36.99 -58.86
N PRO A 461 32.47 -38.30 -58.87
CA PRO A 461 33.20 -39.48 -59.40
C PRO A 461 32.98 -39.83 -60.88
N ARG A 462 32.11 -39.09 -61.58
CA ARG A 462 31.79 -39.34 -62.99
C ARG A 462 32.91 -38.79 -63.88
N LEU A 463 33.63 -39.68 -64.56
CA LEU A 463 34.68 -39.30 -65.51
C LEU A 463 34.07 -38.76 -66.81
N ILE A 464 34.08 -37.43 -66.99
CA ILE A 464 33.73 -36.77 -68.25
C ILE A 464 35.01 -36.41 -69.01
N ARG A 465 35.10 -36.81 -70.28
CA ARG A 465 36.28 -36.53 -71.13
C ARG A 465 36.40 -35.05 -71.42
N SER A 466 37.62 -34.52 -71.28
CA SER A 466 37.92 -33.11 -71.50
C SER A 466 37.94 -32.69 -72.97
N ARG A 467 38.08 -33.64 -73.90
CA ARG A 467 38.11 -33.42 -75.36
C ARG A 467 37.03 -34.25 -76.06
N PRO A 468 36.41 -33.74 -77.14
CA PRO A 468 35.45 -34.49 -77.95
C PRO A 468 36.11 -35.73 -78.55
N THR A 469 35.32 -36.78 -78.77
CA THR A 469 35.76 -37.98 -79.50
C THR A 469 36.23 -37.54 -80.89
N PRO A 470 37.44 -37.94 -81.36
CA PRO A 470 37.88 -37.61 -82.71
C PRO A 470 36.82 -38.07 -83.69
N ALA A 471 36.37 -37.19 -84.58
CA ALA A 471 35.48 -37.59 -85.66
C ALA A 471 36.20 -38.67 -86.47
N GLN A 472 35.68 -39.89 -86.46
CA GLN A 472 36.08 -40.90 -87.41
C GLN A 472 35.60 -40.41 -88.78
N TYR A 473 36.50 -39.79 -89.55
CA TYR A 473 36.30 -39.60 -90.98
C TYR A 473 36.11 -40.99 -91.58
N ARG A 474 34.92 -41.27 -92.10
CA ARG A 474 34.61 -42.46 -92.89
C ARG A 474 34.16 -42.03 -94.26
#